data_AF-A0A444K1E7-F1
#
_entry.id   AF-A0A444K1E7-F1
#
_cell.length_a   1.000
_cell.length_b   1.000
_cell.length_c   1.000
_cell.angle_alpha   90.00
_cell.angle_beta   90.00
_cell.angle_gamma   90.00
#
_symmetry.space_group_name_H-M   'P 1'
#
loop_
_entity.id
_entity.type
_entity.pdbx_description
1 polymer ?
#
loop_
_entity_poly.entity_id
_entity_poly.type
_entity_poly.pdbx_seq_one_letter_code
_entity_poly.pdbx_strand_id
1 'polypeptide(L)'
;METGIATTPFGRRPMSLAMLAAQNDSREIPKGRVVEKWQVYRNLCEGKSIAGVGDRALAVLNALLSFYPDSELSEENGLIVFPSNAQLSL
;
A
#
# COMPACT_ATOMS: atom_id res chain seq x y z
N MET A 1 15.70 -21.60 -19.08
CA MET A 1 15.72 -20.32 -18.34
C MET A 1 15.11 -20.62 -16.99
N GLU A 2 15.92 -20.78 -15.95
CA GLU A 2 15.42 -21.12 -14.61
C GLU A 2 14.71 -19.90 -14.01
N THR A 3 13.38 -19.94 -13.98
CA THR A 3 12.52 -18.86 -13.51
C THR A 3 11.92 -19.22 -12.14
N GLY A 4 12.74 -19.29 -11.09
CA GLY A 4 12.20 -19.65 -9.78
C GLY A 4 13.15 -19.42 -8.63
N ILE A 5 13.32 -18.16 -8.20
CA ILE A 5 14.03 -17.88 -6.94
C ILE A 5 13.24 -16.95 -6.01
N ALA A 6 12.23 -16.19 -6.48
CA ALA A 6 11.45 -15.29 -5.63
C ALA A 6 9.95 -15.66 -5.63
N THR A 7 9.41 -15.99 -4.46
CA THR A 7 7.97 -16.05 -4.20
C THR A 7 7.53 -14.86 -3.38
N THR A 8 6.26 -14.45 -3.50
CA THR A 8 5.69 -13.42 -2.62
C THR A 8 5.75 -13.88 -1.15
N PRO A 9 6.03 -12.99 -0.18
CA PRO A 9 6.12 -13.34 1.24
C PRO A 9 4.84 -14.01 1.78
N PHE A 10 3.69 -13.57 1.26
CA PHE A 10 2.38 -14.14 1.59
C PHE A 10 1.80 -14.86 0.38
N GLY A 11 1.21 -16.04 0.60
CA GLY A 11 0.52 -16.82 -0.43
C GLY A 11 1.42 -17.59 -1.42
N ARG A 12 2.76 -17.47 -1.31
CA ARG A 12 3.76 -18.24 -2.08
C ARG A 12 3.55 -18.22 -3.61
N ARG A 13 3.02 -17.12 -4.15
CA ARG A 13 2.86 -16.95 -5.59
C ARG A 13 4.22 -16.62 -6.23
N PRO A 14 4.48 -17.01 -7.49
CA PRO A 14 5.67 -16.54 -8.20
C PRO A 14 5.71 -15.01 -8.25
N MET A 15 6.85 -14.41 -7.89
CA MET A 15 7.04 -12.97 -8.02
C MET A 15 7.29 -12.61 -9.49
N SER A 16 6.55 -11.64 -10.03
CA SER A 16 6.76 -11.14 -11.40
C SER A 16 7.71 -9.93 -11.41
N LEU A 17 8.35 -9.68 -12.56
CA LEU A 17 9.18 -8.48 -12.74
C LEU A 17 8.38 -7.19 -12.52
N ALA A 18 7.12 -7.16 -12.96
CA ALA A 18 6.23 -6.02 -12.73
C ALA A 18 5.97 -5.76 -11.23
N MET A 19 5.84 -6.81 -10.41
CA MET A 19 5.72 -6.65 -8.95
C MET A 19 6.99 -6.08 -8.33
N LEU A 20 8.16 -6.48 -8.81
CA LEU A 20 9.44 -5.96 -8.33
C LEU A 20 9.64 -4.49 -8.74
N ALA A 21 9.33 -4.16 -9.99
CA ALA A 21 9.39 -2.78 -10.50
C ALA A 21 8.46 -1.86 -9.68
N ALA A 22 7.19 -2.25 -9.49
CA ALA A 22 6.25 -1.46 -8.70
C ALA A 22 6.71 -1.27 -7.24
N GLN A 23 7.35 -2.27 -6.63
CA GLN A 23 7.94 -2.11 -5.30
C GLN A 23 9.11 -1.12 -5.30
N ASN A 24 9.96 -1.14 -6.33
CA ASN A 24 11.07 -0.19 -6.43
C ASN A 24 10.57 1.24 -6.64
N ASP A 25 9.61 1.44 -7.55
CA ASP A 25 9.00 2.75 -7.82
C ASP A 25 8.32 3.32 -6.57
N SER A 26 7.67 2.47 -5.76
CA SER A 26 7.01 2.91 -4.52
C SER A 26 7.97 3.41 -3.43
N ARG A 27 9.27 3.11 -3.53
CA ARG A 27 10.30 3.59 -2.60
C ARG A 27 10.79 4.99 -2.96
N GLU A 28 10.51 5.48 -4.17
CA GLU A 28 10.92 6.81 -4.60
C GLU A 28 9.92 7.86 -4.09
N ILE A 29 10.13 8.30 -2.84
CA ILE A 29 9.35 9.36 -2.21
C ILE A 29 10.19 10.65 -2.22
N PRO A 30 9.67 11.79 -2.74
CA PRO A 30 10.38 13.05 -2.65
C PRO A 30 10.70 13.40 -1.20
N LYS A 31 11.93 13.85 -0.93
CA LYS A 31 12.36 14.22 0.43
C LYS A 31 11.44 15.27 1.04
N GLY A 32 11.01 15.04 2.27
CA GLY A 32 10.11 15.94 3.00
C GLY A 32 8.67 15.93 2.48
N ARG A 33 8.28 14.96 1.63
CA ARG A 33 6.89 14.80 1.22
C ARG A 33 6.05 14.36 2.41
N VAL A 34 5.07 15.18 2.75
CA VAL A 34 4.07 14.92 3.78
C VAL A 34 2.69 15.13 3.17
N VAL A 35 1.76 14.22 3.48
CA VAL A 35 0.37 14.29 3.00
C VAL A 35 -0.62 13.87 4.08
N GLU A 36 -1.76 14.53 4.17
CA GLU A 36 -2.83 14.14 5.10
C GLU A 36 -3.52 12.86 4.62
N LYS A 37 -3.60 11.85 5.50
CA LYS A 37 -3.99 10.48 5.12
C LYS A 37 -5.41 10.39 4.56
N TRP A 38 -6.35 11.12 5.14
CA TRP A 38 -7.75 11.07 4.72
C TRP A 38 -8.03 11.88 3.46
N GLN A 39 -7.23 12.90 3.18
CA GLN A 39 -7.27 13.64 1.92
C GLN A 39 -6.80 12.74 0.77
N VAL A 40 -5.71 11.99 0.97
CA VAL A 40 -5.23 11.02 -0.03
C VAL A 40 -6.29 9.94 -0.27
N TYR A 41 -6.88 9.40 0.79
CA TYR A 41 -7.93 8.39 0.66
C TYR A 41 -9.15 8.91 -0.11
N ARG A 42 -9.63 10.12 0.20
CA ARG A 42 -10.76 10.74 -0.54
C ARG A 42 -10.44 10.96 -2.01
N ASN A 43 -9.25 11.48 -2.31
CA ASN A 43 -8.78 11.66 -3.69
C ASN A 43 -8.76 10.33 -4.45
N LEU A 44 -8.34 9.24 -3.80
CA LEU A 44 -8.35 7.90 -4.40
C LEU A 44 -9.76 7.36 -4.61
N CYS A 45 -10.69 7.61 -3.69
CA CYS A 45 -12.10 7.23 -3.87
C CYS A 45 -12.73 7.95 -5.07
N GLU A 46 -12.47 9.24 -5.21
CA GLU A 46 -12.95 10.06 -6.34
C GLU A 46 -12.27 9.65 -7.66
N GLY A 47 -10.96 9.42 -7.62
CA GLY A 47 -10.12 9.10 -8.77
C GLY A 47 -9.95 7.61 -9.07
N LYS A 48 -10.73 6.71 -8.45
CA LYS A 48 -10.48 5.26 -8.47
C LYS A 48 -10.34 4.65 -9.87
N SER A 49 -11.14 5.15 -10.81
CA SER A 49 -11.10 4.73 -12.22
C SER A 49 -9.83 5.18 -12.94
N ILE A 50 -9.31 6.37 -12.61
CA ILE A 50 -8.08 6.93 -13.17
C ILE A 50 -6.86 6.19 -12.60
N ALA A 51 -6.90 5.90 -11.30
CA ALA A 51 -5.84 5.18 -10.61
C ALA A 51 -5.86 3.66 -10.85
N GLY A 52 -6.91 3.11 -11.46
CA GLY A 52 -7.06 1.67 -11.69
C GLY A 52 -7.24 0.85 -10.40
N VAL A 53 -7.76 1.47 -9.33
CA VAL A 53 -7.90 0.83 -8.01
C VAL A 53 -9.35 0.40 -7.79
N GLY A 54 -9.54 -0.87 -7.42
CA GLY A 54 -10.87 -1.41 -7.12
C GLY A 54 -11.34 -1.14 -5.69
N ASP A 55 -12.65 -1.24 -5.46
CA ASP A 55 -13.28 -0.96 -4.15
C ASP A 55 -12.71 -1.83 -3.01
N ARG A 56 -12.37 -3.09 -3.29
CA ARG A 56 -11.74 -3.98 -2.31
C ARG A 56 -10.37 -3.47 -1.86
N ALA A 57 -9.58 -2.90 -2.77
CA ALA A 57 -8.27 -2.35 -2.42
C ALA A 57 -8.41 -1.07 -1.61
N LEU A 58 -9.40 -0.22 -1.93
CA LEU A 58 -9.74 0.97 -1.13
C LEU A 58 -10.21 0.59 0.27
N ALA A 59 -11.04 -0.44 0.42
CA ALA A 59 -11.48 -0.92 1.73
C ALA A 59 -10.30 -1.39 2.60
N VAL A 60 -9.36 -2.14 2.01
CA VAL A 60 -8.12 -2.54 2.72
C VAL A 60 -7.29 -1.32 3.09
N LEU A 61 -7.09 -0.38 2.16
CA LEU A 61 -6.34 0.85 2.43
C LEU A 61 -6.97 1.66 3.59
N ASN A 62 -8.29 1.83 3.60
CA ASN A 62 -9.01 2.50 4.68
C ASN A 62 -8.72 1.88 6.04
N ALA A 63 -8.77 0.54 6.12
CA ALA A 63 -8.43 -0.18 7.34
C ALA A 63 -6.97 0.06 7.75
N LEU A 64 -6.01 -0.08 6.82
CA LEU A 64 -4.60 0.19 7.11
C LEU A 64 -4.37 1.62 7.64
N LEU A 65 -5.01 2.62 7.04
CA LEU A 65 -4.92 4.02 7.48
C LEU A 65 -5.53 4.27 8.88
N SER A 66 -6.52 3.47 9.29
CA SER A 66 -7.08 3.54 10.65
C SER A 66 -6.12 2.97 11.72
N PHE A 67 -5.23 2.05 11.34
CA PHE A 67 -4.16 1.55 12.23
C PHE A 67 -2.90 2.43 12.19
N TYR A 68 -2.84 3.39 11.28
CA TYR A 68 -1.73 4.34 11.22
C TYR A 68 -1.90 5.42 12.29
N PRO A 69 -0.91 5.60 13.20
CA PRO A 69 -1.07 6.42 14.40
C PRO A 69 -1.23 7.90 14.07
N ASP A 70 -0.47 8.40 13.09
CA ASP A 70 -0.45 9.83 12.76
C ASP A 70 -1.54 10.20 11.75
N SER A 71 -1.84 11.50 11.64
CA SER A 71 -2.72 12.05 10.61
C SER A 71 -2.02 12.24 9.26
N GLU A 72 -0.69 12.27 9.27
CA GLU A 72 0.14 12.61 8.12
C GLU A 72 1.02 11.43 7.71
N LEU A 73 0.99 11.08 6.43
CA LEU A 73 1.89 10.07 5.85
C LEU A 73 3.20 10.76 5.46
N SER A 74 4.30 10.30 6.03
CA SER A 74 5.66 10.76 5.74
C SER A 74 6.65 9.61 5.79
N GLU A 75 7.79 9.75 5.10
CA GLU A 75 8.87 8.76 5.18
C GLU A 75 9.50 8.75 6.59
N GLU A 76 9.54 9.90 7.27
CA GLU A 76 10.10 10.07 8.62
C GLU A 76 9.33 9.28 9.68
N ASN A 77 8.00 9.27 9.60
CA ASN A 77 7.14 8.52 10.53
C ASN A 77 7.06 7.02 10.17
N GLY A 78 7.60 6.63 9.02
CA GLY A 78 7.43 5.32 8.43
C GLY A 78 6.01 5.08 7.90
N LEU A 79 5.85 4.12 7.00
CA LEU A 79 4.56 3.79 6.35
C LEU A 79 4.12 2.34 6.64
N ILE A 80 4.68 1.71 7.67
CA ILE A 80 4.40 0.32 8.04
C ILE A 80 3.42 0.28 9.20
N VAL A 81 2.36 -0.51 9.06
CA VAL A 81 1.39 -0.82 10.12
C VAL A 81 1.36 -2.33 10.37
N PHE A 82 1.01 -2.74 11.59
CA PHE A 82 0.94 -4.15 11.99
C PHE A 82 -0.49 -4.54 12.42
N PRO A 83 -1.49 -4.47 11.53
CA PRO A 83 -2.85 -4.86 11.85
C PRO A 83 -2.96 -6.38 11.99
N SER A 84 -3.73 -6.85 12.97
CA SER A 84 -4.07 -8.28 13.06
C SER A 84 -5.09 -8.65 11.99
N ASN A 85 -4.91 -9.80 11.33
CA ASN A 85 -5.93 -10.34 10.41
C ASN A 85 -7.29 -10.51 11.10
N ALA A 86 -7.29 -10.82 12.40
CA ALA A 86 -8.52 -10.92 13.19
C ALA A 86 -9.24 -9.57 13.32
N GLN A 87 -8.50 -8.46 13.34
CA GLN A 87 -9.08 -7.11 13.38
C GLN A 87 -9.53 -6.63 12.00
N LEU A 88 -8.85 -7.07 10.92
CA LEU A 88 -9.22 -6.73 9.55
C LEU A 88 -10.44 -7.51 9.02
N SER A 89 -10.81 -8.62 9.67
CA SER A 89 -11.93 -9.47 9.27
C SER A 89 -13.26 -9.16 9.97
N LEU A 90 -13.27 -8.19 10.90
CA LEU A 90 -14.45 -7.72 11.61
C LEU A 90 -15.18 -6.65 10.79
#